data_AF-A0A0U2VVL1-F1
#
_entry.id   AF-A0A0U2VVL1-F1
#
_cell.length_a   1.000
_cell.length_b   1.000
_cell.length_c   1.000
_cell.angle_alpha   90.00
_cell.angle_beta   90.00
_cell.angle_gamma   90.00
#
_symmetry.space_group_name_H-M   'P 1'
#
loop_
_entity.id
_entity.type
_entity.pdbx_description
1 polymer ?
#
loop_
_entity_poly.entity_id
_entity_poly.type
_entity_poly.pdbx_seq_one_letter_code
_entity_poly.pdbx_strand_id
1 'polypeptide(L)' 'MNVVAERFIELAVIQYYRPLTMKELSEFVESYRYLINRQWRIAKLRNMSLIAYEIGDTDWHHEICSRIEKLEGM' A
#
# COMPACT_ATOMS: atom_id res chain seq x y z
N MET A 1 -4.56 -6.39 7.90
CA MET A 1 -4.99 -5.38 6.92
C MET A 1 -4.54 -4.02 7.46
N ASN A 2 -4.15 -3.06 6.62
CA ASN A 2 -3.63 -1.77 7.11
C ASN A 2 -4.80 -0.89 7.59
N VAL A 3 -4.67 -0.24 8.76
CA VAL A 3 -5.69 0.66 9.34
C VAL A 3 -6.16 1.74 8.35
N VAL A 4 -5.27 2.23 7.48
CA VAL A 4 -5.63 3.20 6.43
C VAL A 4 -6.51 2.56 5.34
N ALA A 5 -6.26 1.29 4.99
CA ALA A 5 -7.11 0.55 4.06
C ALA A 5 -8.49 0.27 4.66
N GLU A 6 -8.55 -0.08 5.94
CA GLU A 6 -9.81 -0.29 6.67
C GLU A 6 -10.64 1.00 6.69
N ARG A 7 -10.02 2.15 7.01
CA ARG A 7 -10.70 3.46 6.98
C ARG A 7 -11.17 3.84 5.58
N PHE A 8 -10.37 3.59 4.55
CA PHE A 8 -10.76 3.82 3.16
C PHE A 8 -12.00 3.00 2.78
N ILE A 9 -12.03 1.70 3.14
CA ILE A 9 -13.15 0.81 2.86
C ILE A 9 -14.40 1.26 3.62
N GLU A 10 -14.27 1.61 4.90
CA GLU A 10 -15.37 2.13 5.71
C GLU A 10 -16.01 3.36 5.06
N LEU A 11 -15.19 4.33 4.64
CA LEU A 11 -15.67 5.55 3.97
C LEU A 11 -16.30 5.25 2.61
N ALA A 12 -15.76 4.29 1.84
CA ALA A 12 -16.37 3.84 0.59
C ALA A 12 -17.78 3.23 0.83
N VAL A 13 -17.93 2.45 1.90
CA VAL A 13 -19.22 1.88 2.30
C VAL A 13 -20.18 2.98 2.74
N ILE A 14 -19.75 3.95 3.56
CA ILE A 14 -20.58 5.09 3.96
C ILE A 14 -21.06 5.88 2.74
N GLN A 15 -20.16 6.16 1.78
CA GLN A 15 -20.46 6.91 0.57
C GLN A 15 -21.57 6.25 -0.27
N TYR A 16 -21.65 4.91 -0.25
CA TYR A 16 -22.69 4.16 -0.96
C TYR A 16 -24.10 4.45 -0.41
N TYR A 17 -24.24 4.70 0.89
CA TYR A 17 -25.53 4.93 1.54
C TYR A 17 -25.88 6.42 1.69
N ARG A 18 -24.88 7.30 1.82
CA ARG A 18 -25.08 8.75 1.91
C ARG A 18 -23.86 9.53 1.39
N PRO A 19 -24.02 10.80 1.01
CA PRO A 19 -22.87 11.67 0.78
C PRO A 19 -21.94 11.74 2.00
N LEU A 20 -20.63 11.77 1.74
CA LEU A 20 -19.62 12.03 2.78
C LEU A 20 -19.69 13.48 3.24
N THR A 21 -19.48 13.70 4.53
CA THR A 21 -19.19 15.02 5.07
C THR A 21 -17.85 15.53 4.53
N MET A 22 -17.59 16.83 4.61
CA MET A 22 -16.32 17.41 4.16
C MET A 22 -15.10 16.79 4.86
N LYS A 23 -15.22 16.47 6.15
CA LYS A 23 -14.16 15.80 6.90
C LYS A 23 -13.91 14.38 6.39
N GLU A 24 -14.98 13.60 6.24
CA GLU A 24 -14.90 12.23 5.69
C GLU A 24 -14.35 12.21 4.27
N LEU A 25 -14.71 13.18 3.43
CA LEU A 25 -14.16 13.31 2.08
C LEU A 25 -12.66 13.59 2.10
N SER A 26 -12.18 14.45 3.01
CA SER A 26 -10.73 14.69 3.18
C SER A 26 -10.00 13.40 3.57
N GLU A 27 -10.53 12.68 4.57
CA GLU A 27 -9.98 11.39 5.01
C GLU A 27 -9.98 10.35 3.89
N PHE A 28 -11.03 10.32 3.06
CA PHE A 28 -11.13 9.43 1.91
C PHE A 28 -10.04 9.71 0.87
N VAL A 29 -9.82 10.99 0.54
CA VAL A 29 -8.78 11.40 -0.42
C VAL A 29 -7.39 11.12 0.13
N GLU A 30 -7.14 11.39 1.40
CA GLU A 30 -5.85 11.15 2.07
C GLU A 30 -5.52 9.66 2.13
N SER A 31 -6.48 8.84 2.57
CA SER A 31 -6.32 7.38 2.61
C SER A 31 -6.10 6.80 1.21
N TYR A 32 -6.84 7.25 0.20
CA TYR A 32 -6.63 6.82 -1.19
C TYR A 32 -5.22 7.15 -1.69
N ARG A 33 -4.72 8.37 -1.46
CA ARG A 33 -3.36 8.78 -1.83
C ARG A 33 -2.30 7.93 -1.14
N TYR A 34 -2.48 7.66 0.15
CA TYR A 34 -1.61 6.77 0.90
C TYR A 34 -1.56 5.37 0.27
N LEU A 35 -2.73 4.80 -0.03
CA LEU A 35 -2.83 3.46 -0.63
C LEU A 35 -2.15 3.41 -2.00
N ILE A 36 -2.38 4.39 -2.88
CA ILE A 36 -1.69 4.49 -4.18
C ILE A 36 -0.17 4.48 -3.98
N ASN A 37 0.35 5.37 -3.13
CA ASN A 37 1.78 5.49 -2.90
C ASN A 37 2.39 4.21 -2.34
N ARG A 38 1.68 3.55 -1.43
CA ARG A 38 2.08 2.27 -0.86
C ARG A 38 2.14 1.18 -1.94
N GLN A 39 1.10 1.05 -2.76
CA GLN A 39 1.06 0.03 -3.81
C GLN A 39 2.15 0.25 -4.87
N TRP A 40 2.43 1.49 -5.26
CA TRP A 40 3.55 1.79 -6.15
C TRP A 40 4.90 1.41 -5.57
N ARG A 41 5.13 1.68 -4.28
CA ARG A 41 6.39 1.28 -3.61
C ARG A 41 6.55 -0.23 -3.56
N ILE A 42 5.49 -0.96 -3.22
CA ILE A 42 5.51 -2.43 -3.20
C ILE A 42 5.75 -3.00 -4.60
N ALA A 43 5.05 -2.51 -5.62
CA ALA A 43 5.24 -2.95 -6.99
C ALA A 43 6.69 -2.73 -7.48
N LYS A 44 7.27 -1.55 -7.17
CA LYS A 44 8.67 -1.27 -7.49
C LYS A 44 9.62 -2.26 -6.81
N LEU A 45 9.43 -2.51 -5.52
CA LEU A 45 10.27 -3.46 -4.78
C LEU A 45 10.13 -4.89 -5.31
N ARG A 46 8.91 -5.35 -5.64
CA ARG A 46 8.70 -6.68 -6.23
C ARG A 46 9.42 -6.84 -7.56
N ASN A 47 9.38 -5.82 -8.42
CA ASN A 47 10.13 -5.83 -9.67
C ASN A 47 11.65 -5.88 -9.43
N MET A 48 12.15 -5.13 -8.45
CA MET A 48 13.57 -5.17 -8.08
C MET A 48 13.97 -6.53 -7.50
N SER A 49 13.12 -7.15 -6.68
CA SER A 49 13.34 -8.49 -6.11
C SER A 49 13.43 -9.53 -7.22
N LEU A 50 12.55 -9.47 -8.22
CA LEU A 50 12.63 -10.35 -9.38
C LEU A 50 13.96 -10.20 -10.12
N ILE A 51 14.41 -8.97 -10.39
CA ILE A 51 15.69 -8.72 -11.05
C ILE A 51 16.86 -9.28 -10.22
N ALA A 52 16.89 -9.03 -8.91
CA ALA A 52 17.92 -9.53 -8.01
C ALA A 52 18.00 -11.06 -8.03
N TYR A 53 16.84 -11.72 -8.03
CA TYR A 53 16.74 -13.18 -8.15
C TYR A 53 17.28 -13.67 -9.50
N GLU A 54 16.87 -13.05 -10.61
CA GLU A 54 17.27 -13.43 -11.98
C GLU A 54 18.78 -13.31 -12.21
N ILE A 55 19.45 -12.33 -11.59
CA ILE A 55 20.91 -12.14 -11.71
C ILE A 55 21.71 -12.93 -10.66
N GLY A 56 21.03 -13.66 -9.76
CA GLY A 56 21.66 -14.44 -8.70
C GLY A 56 22.23 -13.63 -7.52
N ASP A 57 21.82 -12.37 -7.36
CA ASP A 57 22.22 -11.53 -6.23
C ASP A 57 21.31 -11.79 -5.02
N THR A 58 21.67 -12.82 -4.24
CA THR A 58 20.87 -13.28 -3.10
C THR A 58 20.83 -12.28 -1.94
N ASP A 59 21.89 -11.51 -1.74
CA ASP A 59 21.97 -10.54 -0.65
C ASP A 59 21.05 -9.35 -0.93
N TRP A 60 21.09 -8.83 -2.16
CA TRP A 60 20.17 -7.77 -2.60
C TRP A 60 18.72 -8.26 -2.62
N HIS A 61 18.49 -9.50 -3.04
CA HIS A 61 17.16 -10.12 -3.01
C HIS A 61 16.59 -10.16 -1.57
N HIS A 62 17.37 -10.64 -0.59
CA HIS A 62 16.95 -10.68 0.80
C HIS A 62 16.71 -9.28 1.39
N GLU A 63 17.55 -8.29 1.06
CA GLU A 63 17.34 -6.89 1.48
C GLU A 63 15.98 -6.37 0.99
N ILE A 64 15.66 -6.58 -0.29
CA ILE A 64 14.41 -6.12 -0.89
C ILE A 64 13.20 -6.82 -0.24
N CYS A 65 13.28 -8.14 -0.02
CA CYS A 65 12.22 -8.89 0.66
C CYS A 65 11.94 -8.32 2.06
N SER A 66 12.98 -8.03 2.85
CA SER A 66 12.80 -7.40 4.17
C SER A 66 12.14 -6.01 4.09
N ARG A 67 12.41 -5.25 3.03
CA ARG A 67 11.76 -3.94 2.80
C ARG A 67 10.28 -4.09 2.41
N ILE A 68 9.93 -5.14 1.67
CA ILE A 68 8.53 -5.46 1.34
C ILE A 68 7.78 -5.84 2.62
N GLU A 69 8.33 -6.73 3.44
CA GLU A 69 7.73 -7.17 4.72
C GLU A 69 7.42 -5.98 5.62
N LYS A 70 8.39 -5.08 5.82
CA LYS A 70 8.20 -3.83 6.59
C LYS A 70 7.08 -2.93 6.07
N LEU A 71 6.88 -2.87 4.74
CA LEU A 71 5.80 -2.08 4.13
C LEU A 71 4.44 -2.80 4.16
N GLU A 72 4.48 -4.13 4.17
CA GLU A 72 3.31 -4.98 4.30
C GLU A 72 2.82 -5.11 5.74
N GLY A 73 3.70 -4.82 6.71
CA GLY A 73 3.42 -4.98 8.13
C GLY A 73 3.48 -6.44 8.56
N MET A 74 4.30 -7.25 7.86
CA MET A 74 4.63 -8.63 8.18
C MET A 74 5.97 -8.70 8.90
#